data_AF-A0AAV2ZGQ7-F1
#
_entry.id   AF-A0AAV2ZGQ7-F1
#
_cell.length_a   1.000
_cell.length_b   1.000
_cell.length_c   1.000
_cell.angle_alpha   90.00
_cell.angle_beta   90.00
_cell.angle_gamma   90.00
#
_symmetry.space_group_name_H-M   'P 1'
#
loop_
_entity.id
_entity.type
_entity.pdbx_description
1 polymer ?
#
loop_
_entity_poly.entity_id
_entity_poly.type
_entity_poly.pdbx_seq_one_letter_code
_entity_poly.pdbx_strand_id
1 'polypeptide(L)'
;MRAAEAEAACHGCAMGKHTGLPHTASQSIRPQNVGEIIKMDLCGPMKVISRTGGRNFLLMVDDASNHFTVDIISTRHRWPHW
;
A
#
# COMPACT_ATOMS: atom_id res chain seq x y z
N MET A 1 -42.65 12.35 -22.55
CA MET A 1 -41.56 11.48 -22.05
C MET A 1 -40.66 11.13 -23.22
N ARG A 2 -39.41 11.61 -23.23
CA ARG A 2 -38.37 11.09 -24.12
C ARG A 2 -37.30 10.50 -23.24
N ALA A 3 -37.09 9.19 -23.36
CA ALA A 3 -35.93 8.52 -22.80
C ALA A 3 -34.70 9.12 -23.50
N ALA A 4 -33.81 9.74 -22.73
CA ALA A 4 -32.51 10.15 -23.24
C ALA A 4 -31.70 8.86 -23.43
N GLU A 5 -31.46 8.49 -24.68
CA GLU A 5 -30.47 7.47 -25.03
C GLU A 5 -29.12 7.98 -24.51
N ALA A 6 -28.52 7.25 -23.57
CA ALA A 6 -27.17 7.53 -23.12
C ALA A 6 -26.23 7.27 -24.29
N GLU A 7 -25.74 8.35 -24.90
CA GLU A 7 -24.71 8.32 -25.94
C GLU A 7 -23.50 7.54 -25.40
N ALA A 8 -23.24 6.37 -25.99
CA ALA A 8 -22.12 5.54 -25.58
C ALA A 8 -20.82 6.33 -25.81
N ALA A 9 -20.15 6.73 -24.73
CA ALA A 9 -18.93 7.52 -24.79
C ALA A 9 -17.88 6.83 -25.69
N CYS A 10 -17.21 7.59 -26.56
CA CYS A 10 -16.16 7.03 -27.41
C CYS A 10 -15.01 6.45 -26.55
N HIS A 11 -14.25 5.49 -27.08
CA HIS A 11 -13.19 4.80 -26.35
C HIS A 11 -12.20 5.78 -25.67
N GLY A 12 -11.81 6.86 -26.36
CA GLY A 12 -10.94 7.89 -25.80
C GLY A 12 -11.55 8.68 -24.63
N CYS A 13 -12.84 9.03 -24.74
CA CYS A 13 -13.58 9.68 -23.64
C CYS A 13 -13.80 8.72 -22.47
N ALA A 14 -14.09 7.45 -22.72
CA ALA A 14 -14.24 6.43 -21.70
C ALA A 14 -12.94 6.25 -20.90
N MET A 15 -11.78 6.18 -21.56
CA MET A 15 -10.47 6.09 -20.87
C MET A 15 -10.07 7.39 -20.16
N GLY A 16 -10.25 8.54 -20.80
CA GLY A 16 -9.79 9.83 -20.28
C GLY A 16 -10.68 10.43 -19.20
N LYS A 17 -11.97 10.06 -19.16
CA LYS A 17 -12.96 10.53 -18.18
C LYS A 17 -13.49 9.40 -17.30
N HIS A 18 -12.82 8.25 -17.28
CA HIS A 18 -13.18 7.16 -16.38
C HIS A 18 -13.13 7.65 -14.94
N THR A 19 -14.29 7.87 -14.32
CA THR A 19 -14.39 7.94 -12.87
C THR A 19 -14.46 6.49 -12.39
N GLY A 20 -13.40 6.03 -11.73
CA GLY A 20 -13.39 4.69 -11.13
C GLY A 20 -14.66 4.47 -10.33
N LEU A 21 -15.32 3.33 -10.55
CA LEU A 21 -16.38 2.90 -9.64
C LEU A 21 -15.79 2.86 -8.22
N PRO A 22 -16.58 3.17 -7.18
CA PRO A 22 -16.13 3.04 -5.81
C PRO A 22 -15.50 1.67 -5.60
N HIS A 23 -14.35 1.62 -4.94
CA HIS A 23 -13.80 0.34 -4.53
C HIS A 23 -14.83 -0.38 -3.65
N THR A 24 -15.02 -1.67 -3.92
CA THR A 24 -15.83 -2.53 -3.06
C THR A 24 -15.33 -2.38 -1.64
N ALA A 25 -16.25 -2.16 -0.70
CA ALA A 25 -15.89 -2.08 0.71
C ALA A 25 -15.08 -3.33 1.09
N SER A 26 -13.83 -3.13 1.49
CA SER A 26 -13.03 -4.22 2.01
C SER A 26 -13.68 -4.69 3.31
N GLN A 27 -13.99 -5.97 3.42
CA GLN A 27 -14.24 -6.56 4.73
C GLN A 27 -12.93 -6.47 5.51
N SER A 28 -12.88 -5.59 6.53
CA SER A 28 -11.72 -5.51 7.40
C SER A 28 -11.69 -6.76 8.27
N ILE A 29 -10.97 -7.79 7.82
CA ILE A 29 -10.65 -8.92 8.68
C ILE A 29 -9.71 -8.38 9.75
N ARG A 30 -10.20 -8.31 10.99
CA ARG A 30 -9.35 -7.97 12.13
C ARG A 30 -8.72 -9.27 12.64
N PRO A 31 -7.39 -9.41 12.58
CA PRO A 31 -6.71 -10.60 13.10
C PRO A 31 -6.93 -10.73 14.61
N GLN A 32 -7.11 -11.95 15.06
CA GLN A 32 -7.38 -12.28 16.47
C GLN A 32 -6.09 -12.64 17.20
N ASN A 33 -5.08 -13.14 16.47
CA ASN A 33 -3.85 -13.66 17.05
C ASN A 33 -2.63 -12.85 16.58
N VAL A 34 -1.65 -12.72 17.48
CA VAL A 34 -0.36 -12.08 17.16
C VAL A 34 0.34 -12.86 16.04
N GLY A 35 0.83 -12.14 15.04
CA GLY A 35 1.54 -12.68 13.87
C GLY A 35 0.63 -13.16 12.73
N GLU A 36 -0.69 -13.06 12.88
CA GLU A 36 -1.63 -13.48 11.84
C GLU A 36 -1.55 -12.60 10.58
N ILE A 37 -1.43 -11.28 10.77
CA ILE A 37 -1.22 -10.33 9.69
C ILE A 37 -0.11 -9.36 10.10
N ILE A 38 1.01 -9.43 9.38
CA ILE A 38 2.11 -8.47 9.48
C ILE A 38 2.07 -7.58 8.25
N LYS A 39 1.79 -6.30 8.47
CA LYS A 39 1.86 -5.26 7.44
C LYS A 39 3.30 -4.77 7.37
N MET A 40 3.90 -4.88 6.19
CA MET A 40 5.27 -4.44 5.97
C MET A 40 5.30 -3.33 4.91
N ASP A 41 6.05 -2.28 5.18
CA ASP A 41 6.28 -1.21 4.21
C ASP A 41 7.76 -0.84 4.16
N LEU A 42 8.26 -0.59 2.94
CA LEU A 42 9.62 -0.14 2.71
C LEU A 42 9.61 1.32 2.28
N CYS A 43 10.07 2.18 3.18
CA CYS A 43 10.20 3.59 2.91
C CYS A 43 11.63 3.94 2.48
N GLY A 44 11.77 4.63 1.35
CA GLY A 44 13.04 5.21 0.92
C GLY A 44 13.16 5.39 -0.61
N PRO A 45 14.27 5.96 -1.10
CA PRO A 45 15.45 6.40 -0.37
C PRO A 45 15.33 7.79 0.26
N MET A 46 15.64 7.88 1.55
CA MET A 46 15.71 9.13 2.30
C MET A 46 16.88 10.00 1.82
N LYS A 47 16.65 11.32 1.84
CA LYS A 47 17.69 12.32 1.50
C LYS A 47 18.90 12.19 2.42
N VAL A 48 18.66 11.99 3.71
CA VAL A 48 19.68 11.87 4.74
C VAL A 48 19.98 10.39 5.00
N ILE A 49 21.27 10.07 5.10
CA ILE A 49 21.73 8.73 5.48
C ILE A 49 21.50 8.53 6.98
N SER A 50 20.99 7.38 7.37
CA SER A 50 20.83 7.02 8.78
C SER A 50 22.17 6.92 9.50
N ARG A 51 22.12 6.85 10.83
CA ARG A 51 23.32 6.59 11.65
C ARG A 51 24.05 5.28 11.30
N THR A 52 23.35 4.31 10.73
CA THR A 52 23.88 2.99 10.35
C THR A 52 24.24 2.90 8.86
N GLY A 53 24.18 4.00 8.11
CA GLY A 53 24.58 4.04 6.70
C GLY A 53 23.47 3.66 5.70
N GLY A 54 22.26 3.34 6.16
CA GLY A 54 21.12 3.05 5.29
C GLY A 54 20.36 4.31 4.87
N ARG A 55 19.66 4.22 3.73
CA ARG A 55 18.74 5.29 3.25
C ARG A 55 17.30 4.84 3.23
N ASN A 56 17.02 3.59 3.57
CA ASN A 56 15.66 3.07 3.60
C ASN A 56 15.40 2.50 4.98
N PHE A 57 14.14 2.48 5.38
CA PHE A 57 13.70 1.77 6.57
C PHE A 57 12.55 0.84 6.22
N LEU A 58 12.62 -0.38 6.74
CA LEU A 58 11.55 -1.37 6.69
C LEU A 58 10.74 -1.23 7.97
N LEU A 59 9.46 -0.89 7.84
CA LEU A 59 8.50 -0.89 8.94
C LEU A 59 7.72 -2.21 8.88
N MET A 60 7.68 -2.93 9.99
CA MET A 60 6.85 -4.12 10.16
C MET A 60 5.88 -3.87 11.31
N VAL A 61 4.59 -4.09 11.08
CA VAL A 61 3.53 -3.87 12.06
C VAL A 61 2.66 -5.12 12.15
N ASP A 62 2.55 -5.69 13.36
CA ASP A 62 1.57 -6.71 13.65
C ASP A 62 0.19 -6.08 13.87
N ASP A 63 -0.80 -6.47 13.07
CA ASP A 63 -2.11 -5.83 13.06
C ASP A 63 -3.00 -6.24 14.25
N ALA A 64 -2.71 -7.38 14.89
CA ALA A 64 -3.45 -7.83 16.07
C ALA A 64 -3.01 -7.10 17.35
N SER A 65 -1.71 -6.95 17.56
CA SER A 65 -1.12 -6.33 18.76
C SER A 65 -0.79 -4.86 18.62
N ASN A 66 -0.75 -4.32 17.40
CA ASN A 66 -0.15 -3.02 17.06
C ASN A 66 1.35 -2.91 17.41
N HIS A 67 2.03 -4.04 17.65
CA HIS A 67 3.47 -4.03 17.83
C HIS A 67 4.16 -3.71 16.51
N PHE A 68 5.21 -2.88 16.55
CA PHE A 68 5.96 -2.53 15.36
C PHE A 68 7.46 -2.56 15.59
N THR A 69 8.18 -2.90 14.53
CA THR A 69 9.64 -2.87 14.48
C THR A 69 10.09 -2.10 13.25
N VAL A 70 11.27 -1.47 13.35
CA VAL A 70 11.87 -0.68 12.27
C VAL A 70 13.30 -1.11 12.08
N ASP A 71 13.60 -1.58 10.88
CA ASP A 71 14.95 -1.97 10.48
C ASP A 71 15.49 -1.04 9.41
N ILE A 72 16.72 -0.57 9.61
CA ILE A 72 17.40 0.23 8.59
C ILE A 72 18.02 -0.70 7.56
N ILE A 73 17.66 -0.53 6.29
CA ILE A 73 18.22 -1.32 5.19
C ILE A 73 19.03 -0.45 4.22
N SER A 74 20.19 -0.97 3.82
CA SER A 74 21.11 -0.31 2.89
C SER A 74 20.62 -0.40 1.44
N THR A 75 20.02 -1.51 1.05
CA THR A 75 19.50 -1.73 -0.31
C THR A 75 18.08 -2.31 -0.28
N ARG A 76 17.23 -1.87 -1.21
CA ARG A 76 15.83 -2.33 -1.35
C ARG A 76 15.71 -3.82 -1.67
N HIS A 77 16.75 -4.44 -2.25
CA HIS A 77 16.72 -5.81 -2.76
C HIS A 77 17.33 -6.84 -1.80
N ARG A 78 17.88 -6.40 -0.67
CA ARG A 78 18.53 -7.27 0.28
C ARG A 78 17.67 -7.38 1.53
N TRP A 79 17.06 -8.54 1.72
CA TRP A 79 16.39 -8.87 2.96
C TRP A 79 17.41 -9.03 4.10
N PRO A 80 17.03 -8.66 5.34
CA PRO A 80 17.84 -9.01 6.51
C PRO A 80 18.00 -10.53 6.56
N HIS A 81 19.25 -10.99 6.65
CA HIS A 81 19.55 -12.39 6.92
C HIS A 81 19.37 -12.58 8.43
N TRP A 82 18.36 -13.34 8.82
CA TRP A 82 18.10 -13.73 10.21
C TRP A 82 18.84 -15.02 10.56
#